data_AF-A0A9D8VA49-F1
#
_entry.id   AF-A0A9D8VA49-F1
#
_cell.length_a   1.000
_cell.length_b   1.000
_cell.length_c   1.000
_cell.angle_alpha   90.00
_cell.angle_beta   90.00
_cell.angle_gamma   90.00
#
_symmetry.space_group_name_H-M   'P 1'
#
loop_
_entity.id
_entity.type
_entity.pdbx_description
1 polymer ?
#
loop_
_entity_poly.entity_id
_entity_poly.type
_entity_poly.pdbx_seq_one_letter_code
_entity_poly.pdbx_strand_id
1 'polypeptide(L)'
;MLILLLVAARTPAHAQEVIPEFYVDAMTVWSGDDSGYNTVDLYTRIPFRRLTFVRSSNGFRADYVVTVDALLRNGDELTSTPVQTRIWEGTARADLYLATESEDLSAYTTQSLQLPAGVYQLAMQVEDRNSNQVFVREMDVQVRDFSASQSLSDIAILDNYDQATLQFIPRVTGNVGTDELGVQILYETYSDRSAAMRLRHEVVRLVRETDGSLLPAPEGSEPDVDRHVVHEESQEVRLESGRNQHVINIPLRDMEAGPHIIRVILEDQDGVPVDFATKDFTARWMGLQQHISNVEEAIEQLEYTAKKKDIAFIREGATEADRYRRFLAFWDKRDPTPGTARNEVMEEYYYRVSFANRRYTSLIEGWKTDRGFVLVRYGEPDFVRKKPHTFNYEPYEVWIYERIGRQFIFVDKTGFGDYELLVPIWDERTRLY
;
A
#
# COMPACT_ATOMS: atom_id res chain seq x y z
N MET A 1 21.19 1.18 -28.50
CA MET A 1 22.12 1.36 -27.36
C MET A 1 21.24 1.64 -26.16
N LEU A 2 20.87 0.60 -25.41
CA LEU A 2 19.87 0.66 -24.34
C LEU A 2 20.54 1.22 -23.08
N ILE A 3 20.14 2.41 -22.65
CA ILE A 3 20.63 3.03 -21.40
C ILE A 3 19.66 2.59 -20.29
N LEU A 4 20.12 1.68 -19.43
CA LEU A 4 19.46 1.39 -18.15
C LEU A 4 19.66 2.60 -17.24
N LEU A 5 18.59 3.33 -16.91
CA LEU A 5 18.58 4.28 -15.81
C LEU A 5 18.25 3.51 -14.52
N LEU A 6 19.27 3.30 -13.69
CA LEU A 6 19.11 2.86 -12.31
C LEU A 6 18.48 3.99 -11.50
N VAL A 7 17.27 3.76 -10.97
CA VAL A 7 16.73 4.56 -9.86
C VAL A 7 17.18 3.89 -8.57
N ALA A 8 18.18 4.47 -7.91
CA ALA A 8 18.68 3.98 -6.64
C ALA A 8 17.62 4.19 -5.54
N ALA A 9 16.94 3.11 -5.14
CA ALA A 9 16.04 3.12 -4.00
C ALA A 9 16.84 3.26 -2.70
N ARG A 10 16.93 4.48 -2.15
CA ARG A 10 17.40 4.67 -0.77
C ARG A 10 16.30 4.23 0.19
N THR A 11 16.49 3.09 0.86
CA THR A 11 15.57 2.65 1.92
C THR A 11 15.87 3.36 3.24
N PRO A 12 14.89 3.96 3.92
CA PRO A 12 15.07 4.42 5.28
C PRO A 12 15.18 3.23 6.23
N ALA A 13 16.17 3.29 7.13
CA ALA A 13 16.28 2.43 8.29
C ALA A 13 15.03 2.56 9.19
N HIS A 14 14.65 1.49 9.88
CA HIS A 14 13.50 1.39 10.78
C HIS A 14 13.23 2.68 11.57
N ALA A 15 12.28 3.47 11.09
CA ALA A 15 11.69 4.58 11.80
C ALA A 15 10.24 4.22 12.11
N GLN A 16 9.81 4.52 13.33
CA GLN A 16 8.41 4.63 13.70
C GLN A 16 7.62 5.27 12.55
N GLU A 17 6.49 4.69 12.16
CA GLU A 17 5.73 5.13 10.98
C GLU A 17 5.36 6.61 11.13
N VAL A 18 6.11 7.49 10.44
CA VAL A 18 5.87 8.94 10.51
C VAL A 18 4.65 9.22 9.67
N ILE A 19 3.49 9.36 10.32
CA ILE A 19 2.26 9.82 9.66
C ILE A 19 2.53 11.24 9.15
N PRO A 20 2.53 11.46 7.83
CA PRO A 20 2.87 12.76 7.30
C PRO A 20 1.81 13.80 7.68
N GLU A 21 2.25 15.04 7.83
CA GLU A 21 1.40 16.19 8.17
C GLU A 21 0.35 16.46 7.07
N PHE A 22 0.69 16.17 5.82
CA PHE A 22 -0.25 16.14 4.71
C PHE A 22 0.24 15.13 3.67
N TYR A 23 -0.69 14.67 2.84
CA TYR A 23 -0.42 13.73 1.76
C TYR A 23 -0.46 14.47 0.44
N VAL A 24 0.42 14.06 -0.47
CA VAL A 24 0.41 14.57 -1.83
C VAL A 24 0.92 13.49 -2.75
N ASP A 25 0.32 13.47 -3.92
CA ASP A 25 0.73 12.66 -5.05
C ASP A 25 0.84 13.54 -6.31
N ALA A 26 1.72 13.14 -7.23
CA ALA A 26 1.97 13.85 -8.48
C ALA A 26 1.71 12.94 -9.68
N MET A 27 1.12 13.49 -10.73
CA MET A 27 0.91 12.82 -12.00
C MET A 27 1.40 13.69 -13.15
N THR A 28 2.33 13.18 -13.94
CA THR A 28 2.77 13.85 -15.16
C THR A 28 1.89 13.45 -16.35
N VAL A 29 1.32 14.45 -17.01
CA VAL A 29 0.49 14.31 -18.22
C VAL A 29 0.96 15.26 -19.32
N TRP A 30 0.65 14.93 -20.56
CA TRP A 30 0.96 15.78 -21.71
C TRP A 30 0.14 17.08 -21.65
N SER A 31 0.77 18.21 -21.94
CA SER A 31 0.15 19.55 -21.90
C SER A 31 -0.93 19.77 -22.97
N GLY A 32 -0.98 18.92 -24.00
CA GLY A 32 -1.85 19.14 -25.16
C GLY A 32 -1.20 19.95 -26.28
N ASP A 33 0.08 20.31 -26.15
CA ASP A 33 0.83 21.06 -27.15
C ASP A 33 2.31 20.63 -27.27
N ASP A 34 3.00 21.15 -28.28
CA ASP A 34 4.42 20.91 -28.53
C ASP A 34 5.30 22.01 -27.90
N SER A 35 4.85 22.62 -26.79
CA SER A 35 5.57 23.73 -26.14
C SER A 35 6.89 23.30 -25.49
N GLY A 36 7.11 21.98 -25.36
CA GLY A 36 8.23 21.39 -24.62
C GLY A 36 8.00 21.36 -23.10
N TYR A 37 6.81 21.77 -22.64
CA TYR A 37 6.37 21.67 -21.26
C TYR A 37 5.33 20.56 -21.12
N ASN A 38 5.36 19.90 -19.96
CA ASN A 38 4.39 18.90 -19.56
C ASN A 38 3.72 19.33 -18.27
N THR A 39 2.51 18.83 -18.08
CA THR A 39 1.69 19.18 -16.92
C THR A 39 2.00 18.22 -15.78
N VAL A 40 2.31 18.75 -14.61
CA VAL A 40 2.42 17.97 -13.37
C VAL A 40 1.23 18.32 -12.49
N ASP A 41 0.26 17.43 -12.43
CA ASP A 41 -0.91 17.55 -11.56
C ASP A 41 -0.56 17.07 -10.16
N LEU A 42 -0.76 17.95 -9.18
CA LEU A 42 -0.51 17.73 -7.77
C LEU A 42 -1.83 17.59 -7.04
N TYR A 43 -2.04 16.45 -6.42
CA TYR A 43 -3.21 16.15 -5.62
C TYR A 43 -2.82 16.14 -4.16
N THR A 44 -3.35 17.09 -3.38
CA THR A 44 -2.97 17.27 -1.99
C THR A 44 -4.18 17.00 -1.09
N ARG A 45 -3.96 16.20 -0.05
CA ARG A 45 -4.90 15.92 1.04
C ARG A 45 -4.33 16.43 2.36
N ILE A 46 -5.03 17.37 2.96
CA ILE A 46 -4.68 17.98 4.25
C ILE A 46 -5.69 17.52 5.31
N PRO A 47 -5.30 16.68 6.28
CA PRO A 47 -6.21 16.24 7.34
C PRO A 47 -6.77 17.42 8.14
N PHE A 48 -8.05 17.38 8.52
CA PHE A 48 -8.69 18.49 9.25
C PHE A 48 -8.00 18.77 10.59
N ARG A 49 -7.51 17.73 11.29
CA ARG A 49 -6.72 17.87 12.53
C ARG A 49 -5.42 18.68 12.40
N ARG A 50 -4.97 18.95 11.17
CA ARG A 50 -3.77 19.75 10.88
C ARG A 50 -4.10 21.21 10.59
N LEU A 51 -5.38 21.56 10.55
CA LEU A 51 -5.87 22.90 10.30
C LEU A 51 -6.56 23.44 11.55
N THR A 52 -6.37 24.73 11.84
CA THR A 52 -7.06 25.36 12.97
C THR A 52 -8.39 25.92 12.49
N PHE A 53 -9.49 25.31 12.92
CA PHE A 53 -10.82 25.77 12.57
C PHE A 53 -11.31 26.88 13.49
N VAL A 54 -11.82 27.96 12.90
CA VAL A 54 -12.51 29.04 13.61
C VAL A 54 -14.00 29.00 13.31
N ARG A 55 -14.81 29.44 14.28
CA ARG A 55 -16.27 29.52 14.10
C ARG A 55 -16.61 30.53 13.01
N SER A 56 -17.51 30.16 12.11
CA SER A 56 -18.06 31.01 11.06
C SER A 56 -19.59 31.12 11.19
N SER A 57 -20.24 31.89 10.32
CA SER A 57 -21.70 32.04 10.32
C SER A 57 -22.42 30.71 10.08
N ASN A 58 -21.83 29.83 9.27
CA ASN A 58 -22.34 28.51 8.91
C ASN A 58 -21.33 27.42 9.28
N GLY A 59 -21.17 27.16 10.59
CA GLY A 59 -20.28 26.11 11.11
C GLY A 59 -18.87 26.62 11.41
N PHE A 60 -17.87 25.95 10.86
CA PHE A 60 -16.44 26.14 11.11
C PHE A 60 -15.67 26.25 9.80
N ARG A 61 -14.61 27.05 9.81
CA ARG A 61 -13.77 27.31 8.65
C ARG A 61 -12.30 27.31 9.04
N ALA A 62 -11.44 26.71 8.22
CA ALA A 62 -10.00 26.91 8.27
C ALA A 62 -9.50 27.39 6.91
N ASP A 63 -8.63 28.40 6.91
CA ASP A 63 -8.02 28.94 5.71
C ASP A 63 -6.54 28.57 5.70
N TYR A 64 -6.03 28.17 4.54
CA TYR A 64 -4.65 27.73 4.39
C TYR A 64 -4.06 28.21 3.06
N VAL A 65 -2.74 28.24 3.00
CA VAL A 65 -1.98 28.51 1.77
C VAL A 65 -1.12 27.31 1.47
N VAL A 66 -1.06 26.92 0.21
CA VAL A 66 -0.11 25.93 -0.27
C VAL A 66 0.86 26.60 -1.22
N THR A 67 2.15 26.37 -0.99
CA THR A 67 3.26 26.80 -1.85
C THR A 67 3.97 25.57 -2.37
N VAL A 68 4.33 25.58 -3.65
CA VAL A 68 5.13 24.53 -4.28
C VAL A 68 6.25 25.15 -5.07
N ASP A 69 7.48 24.75 -4.74
CA ASP A 69 8.70 25.09 -5.46
C ASP A 69 9.21 23.86 -6.19
N ALA A 70 9.34 23.96 -7.52
CA ALA A 70 9.90 22.91 -8.36
C ALA A 70 11.38 23.16 -8.62
N LEU A 71 12.26 22.41 -7.96
CA LEU A 71 13.71 22.52 -8.08
C LEU A 71 14.20 21.45 -9.07
N LEU A 72 14.92 21.86 -10.11
CA LEU A 72 15.45 20.92 -11.10
C LEU A 72 16.66 20.19 -10.50
N ARG A 73 16.71 18.87 -10.69
CA ARG A 73 17.81 18.01 -10.27
C ARG A 73 18.74 17.73 -11.45
N ASN A 74 20.01 18.07 -11.29
CA ASN A 74 21.09 17.82 -12.24
C ASN A 74 22.12 16.88 -11.60
N GLY A 75 21.99 15.57 -11.86
CA GLY A 75 22.75 14.57 -11.12
C GLY A 75 22.34 14.53 -9.65
N ASP A 76 23.28 14.69 -8.73
CA ASP A 76 23.00 14.72 -7.29
C ASP A 76 22.66 16.11 -6.76
N GLU A 77 22.82 17.17 -7.57
CA GLU A 77 22.62 18.56 -7.15
C GLU A 77 21.24 19.10 -7.57
N LEU A 78 20.64 19.94 -6.73
CA LEU A 78 19.43 20.69 -7.03
C LEU A 78 19.79 22.13 -7.44
N THR A 79 18.99 22.72 -8.33
CA THR A 79 19.12 24.14 -8.64
C THR A 79 18.89 24.99 -7.39
N SER A 80 19.63 26.09 -7.25
CA SER A 80 19.49 27.00 -6.11
C SER A 80 18.20 27.82 -6.15
N THR A 81 17.59 27.97 -7.33
CA THR A 81 16.31 28.63 -7.53
C THR A 81 15.30 27.65 -8.13
N PRO A 82 14.02 27.72 -7.72
CA PRO A 82 12.98 26.91 -8.34
C PRO A 82 12.81 27.32 -9.81
N VAL A 83 12.59 26.33 -10.67
CA VAL A 83 12.19 26.53 -12.07
C VAL A 83 10.80 27.15 -12.14
N GLN A 84 9.92 26.75 -11.22
CA GLN A 84 8.59 27.33 -11.07
C GLN A 84 8.18 27.32 -9.60
N THR A 85 7.55 28.41 -9.17
CA THR A 85 6.85 28.50 -7.87
C THR A 85 5.36 28.69 -8.13
N ARG A 86 4.52 27.95 -7.41
CA ARG A 86 3.07 28.16 -7.37
C ARG A 86 2.61 28.37 -5.94
N ILE A 87 1.67 29.29 -5.76
CA ILE A 87 1.04 29.60 -4.48
C ILE A 87 -0.46 29.65 -4.71
N TRP A 88 -1.23 29.01 -3.84
CA TRP A 88 -2.69 29.10 -3.86
C TRP A 88 -3.28 29.06 -2.46
N GLU A 89 -4.46 29.65 -2.33
CA GLU A 89 -5.21 29.69 -1.08
C GLU A 89 -6.36 28.66 -1.14
N GLY A 90 -6.62 28.02 -0.02
CA GLY A 90 -7.69 27.06 0.14
C GLY A 90 -8.49 27.30 1.42
N THR A 91 -9.73 26.80 1.42
CA THR A 91 -10.62 26.90 2.58
C THR A 91 -11.24 25.53 2.86
N ALA A 92 -11.00 25.00 4.06
CA ALA A 92 -11.71 23.86 4.61
C ALA A 92 -12.96 24.33 5.36
N ARG A 93 -14.07 23.59 5.24
CA ARG A 93 -15.33 23.88 5.94
C ARG A 93 -15.83 22.63 6.65
N ALA A 94 -16.40 22.84 7.84
CA ALA A 94 -17.02 21.79 8.63
C ALA A 94 -18.30 22.32 9.26
N ASP A 95 -19.39 21.57 9.17
CA ASP A 95 -20.69 22.02 9.70
C ASP A 95 -20.75 21.99 11.23
N LEU A 96 -20.06 21.02 11.84
CA LEU A 96 -20.06 20.76 13.28
C LEU A 96 -18.63 20.72 13.83
N TYR A 97 -18.46 21.04 15.11
CA TYR A 97 -17.16 20.99 15.78
C TYR A 97 -16.55 19.58 15.75
N LEU A 98 -17.37 18.53 15.95
CA LEU A 98 -16.86 17.14 15.91
C LEU A 98 -16.22 16.79 14.55
N ALA A 99 -16.67 17.41 13.46
CA ALA A 99 -16.08 17.20 12.15
C ALA A 99 -14.67 17.81 12.03
N THR A 100 -14.37 18.89 12.76
CA THR A 100 -13.01 19.51 12.74
C THR A 100 -11.96 18.62 13.40
N GLU A 101 -12.38 17.75 14.32
CA GLU A 101 -11.53 16.78 15.04
C GLU A 101 -11.54 15.38 14.40
N SER A 102 -12.19 15.20 13.25
CA SER A 102 -12.27 13.91 12.55
C SER A 102 -10.93 13.51 11.93
N GLU A 103 -10.58 12.22 12.03
CA GLU A 103 -9.42 11.64 11.33
C GLU A 103 -9.71 11.34 9.85
N ASP A 104 -10.99 11.21 9.50
CA ASP A 104 -11.44 10.82 8.16
C ASP A 104 -11.61 12.02 7.24
N LEU A 105 -11.90 13.20 7.81
CA LEU A 105 -12.12 14.42 7.04
C LEU A 105 -10.82 15.10 6.67
N SER A 106 -10.76 15.59 5.44
CA SER A 106 -9.58 16.25 4.88
C SER A 106 -10.01 17.29 3.86
N ALA A 107 -9.18 18.32 3.71
CA ALA A 107 -9.29 19.25 2.59
C ALA A 107 -8.52 18.67 1.40
N TYR A 108 -9.15 18.64 0.24
CA TYR A 108 -8.56 18.19 -1.01
C TYR A 108 -8.33 19.39 -1.93
N THR A 109 -7.16 19.45 -2.56
CA THR A 109 -6.84 20.48 -3.54
C THR A 109 -6.00 19.88 -4.67
N THR A 110 -6.30 20.31 -5.89
CA THR A 110 -5.58 19.91 -7.10
C THR A 110 -4.98 21.14 -7.75
N GLN A 111 -3.73 21.09 -8.15
CA GLN A 111 -3.06 22.15 -8.90
C GLN A 111 -2.12 21.58 -9.95
N SER A 112 -1.76 22.39 -10.93
CA SER A 112 -0.89 21.96 -12.02
C SER A 112 0.33 22.87 -12.17
N LEU A 113 1.50 22.25 -12.34
CA LEU A 113 2.74 22.91 -12.78
C LEU A 113 2.95 22.66 -14.27
N GLN A 114 3.66 23.56 -14.94
CA GLN A 114 4.06 23.40 -16.34
C GLN A 114 5.58 23.34 -16.36
N LEU A 115 6.13 22.14 -16.48
CA LEU A 115 7.56 21.87 -16.32
C LEU A 115 8.09 21.15 -17.57
N PRO A 116 9.30 21.49 -18.05
CA PRO A 116 9.99 20.69 -19.05
C PRO A 116 10.27 19.27 -18.54
N ALA A 117 10.52 18.33 -19.47
CA ALA A 117 10.98 16.99 -19.11
C ALA A 117 12.29 17.06 -18.30
N GLY A 118 12.35 16.30 -17.20
CA GLY A 118 13.48 16.35 -16.27
C GLY A 118 13.14 15.74 -14.91
N VAL A 119 14.14 15.65 -14.04
CA VAL A 119 13.96 15.18 -12.66
C VAL A 119 13.86 16.40 -11.75
N TYR A 120 12.83 16.45 -10.92
CA TYR A 120 12.58 17.58 -10.03
C TYR A 120 12.44 17.10 -8.59
N GLN A 121 12.84 17.93 -7.64
CA GLN A 121 12.35 17.86 -6.28
C GLN A 121 11.30 18.95 -6.09
N LEU A 122 10.09 18.54 -5.71
CA LEU A 122 9.02 19.47 -5.36
C LEU A 122 9.07 19.70 -3.85
N ALA A 123 9.39 20.93 -3.44
CA ALA A 123 9.31 21.37 -2.05
C ALA A 123 7.95 22.04 -1.84
N MET A 124 7.11 21.39 -1.03
CA MET A 124 5.74 21.81 -0.77
C MET A 124 5.59 22.31 0.65
N GLN A 125 4.86 23.40 0.82
CA GLN A 125 4.55 24.00 2.10
C GLN A 125 3.04 24.20 2.23
N VAL A 126 2.46 23.79 3.36
CA VAL A 126 1.08 24.13 3.76
C VAL A 126 1.14 25.01 5.00
N GLU A 127 0.63 26.23 4.90
CA GLU A 127 0.51 27.19 6.00
C GLU A 127 -0.96 27.33 6.42
N ASP A 128 -1.28 27.01 7.66
CA ASP A 128 -2.60 27.29 8.26
C ASP A 128 -2.66 28.76 8.67
N ARG A 129 -3.54 29.55 8.05
CA ARG A 129 -3.64 31.01 8.28
C ARG A 129 -4.15 31.37 9.67
N ASN A 130 -4.84 30.45 10.34
CA ASN A 130 -5.44 30.70 11.64
C ASN A 130 -4.44 30.52 12.80
N SER A 131 -3.51 29.56 12.68
CA SER A 131 -2.46 29.33 13.68
C SER A 131 -1.05 29.80 13.25
N ASN A 132 -0.85 30.06 11.96
CA ASN A 132 0.45 30.23 11.30
C ASN A 132 1.36 29.00 11.40
N GLN A 133 0.79 27.81 11.66
CA GLN A 133 1.55 26.57 11.57
C GLN A 133 1.92 26.28 10.12
N VAL A 134 3.13 25.78 9.93
CA VAL A 134 3.70 25.49 8.62
C VAL A 134 4.13 24.02 8.58
N PHE A 135 3.63 23.31 7.59
CA PHE A 135 3.98 21.93 7.31
C PHE A 135 4.73 21.87 5.98
N VAL A 136 5.82 21.11 5.93
CA VAL A 136 6.66 21.00 4.73
C VAL A 136 6.76 19.54 4.32
N ARG A 137 6.79 19.30 3.01
CA ARG A 137 7.05 18.00 2.42
C ARG A 137 7.83 18.14 1.13
N GLU A 138 8.81 17.29 0.95
CA GLU A 138 9.55 17.16 -0.30
C GLU A 138 9.17 15.85 -0.99
N MET A 139 9.13 15.86 -2.32
CA MET A 139 9.04 14.66 -3.13
C MET A 139 9.87 14.79 -4.41
N ASP A 140 10.42 13.70 -4.89
CA ASP A 140 11.03 13.66 -6.21
C ASP A 140 9.97 13.28 -7.26
N VAL A 141 9.99 13.98 -8.39
CA VAL A 141 9.08 13.75 -9.53
C VAL A 141 9.89 13.69 -10.81
N GLN A 142 9.67 12.63 -11.59
CA GLN A 142 10.19 12.53 -12.96
C GLN A 142 9.16 13.12 -13.93
N VAL A 143 9.41 14.33 -14.41
CA VAL A 143 8.62 14.89 -15.51
C VAL A 143 9.03 14.17 -16.79
N ARG A 144 8.14 13.34 -17.30
CA ARG A 144 8.33 12.51 -18.48
C ARG A 144 8.42 13.36 -19.75
N ASP A 145 9.02 12.80 -20.80
CA ASP A 145 8.95 13.34 -22.16
C ASP A 145 7.90 12.56 -22.95
N PHE A 146 6.94 13.28 -23.55
CA PHE A 146 5.86 12.71 -24.37
C PHE A 146 6.05 12.95 -25.87
N SER A 147 7.24 13.37 -26.30
CA SER A 147 7.57 13.64 -27.72
C SER A 147 7.54 12.40 -28.63
N ALA A 148 7.52 11.19 -28.05
CA ALA A 148 7.41 9.95 -28.79
C ALA A 148 6.03 9.81 -29.47
N SER A 149 6.03 9.11 -30.61
CA SER A 149 4.83 8.84 -31.42
C SER A 149 3.69 8.17 -30.64
N GLN A 150 4.05 7.35 -29.65
CA GLN A 150 3.17 6.73 -28.67
C GLN A 150 3.83 6.84 -27.30
N SER A 151 3.09 7.27 -26.28
CA SER A 151 3.61 7.43 -24.91
C SER A 151 2.53 7.24 -23.85
N LEU A 152 2.95 7.02 -22.59
CA LEU A 152 2.12 6.81 -21.42
C LEU A 152 2.35 7.90 -20.38
N SER A 153 1.26 8.44 -19.82
CA SER A 153 1.30 9.28 -18.61
C SER A 153 1.75 8.49 -17.38
N ASP A 154 1.94 9.20 -16.27
CA ASP A 154 1.97 8.56 -14.96
C ASP A 154 0.61 7.93 -14.61
N ILE A 155 0.61 7.08 -13.58
CA ILE A 155 -0.57 6.34 -13.12
C ILE A 155 -1.08 6.98 -11.81
N ALA A 156 -2.38 7.25 -11.77
CA ALA A 156 -3.10 7.61 -10.57
C ALA A 156 -3.84 6.39 -10.01
N ILE A 157 -3.77 6.18 -8.70
CA ILE A 157 -4.66 5.27 -7.98
C ILE A 157 -5.86 6.09 -7.53
N LEU A 158 -7.08 5.57 -7.63
CA LEU A 158 -8.30 6.32 -7.36
C LEU A 158 -9.03 5.80 -6.10
N ASP A 159 -9.51 6.74 -5.28
CA ASP A 159 -10.52 6.47 -4.25
C ASP A 159 -11.92 6.39 -4.84
N ASN A 160 -12.18 7.17 -5.90
CA ASN A 160 -13.46 7.21 -6.58
C ASN A 160 -13.29 7.69 -8.03
N TYR A 161 -14.14 7.19 -8.92
CA TYR A 161 -14.27 7.65 -10.31
C TYR A 161 -15.75 7.66 -10.73
N ASP A 162 -16.23 8.81 -11.19
CA ASP A 162 -17.54 8.94 -11.80
C ASP A 162 -17.41 8.95 -13.32
N GLN A 163 -17.81 7.85 -13.94
CA GLN A 163 -17.74 7.67 -15.39
C GLN A 163 -18.66 8.62 -16.17
N ALA A 164 -19.74 9.13 -15.57
CA ALA A 164 -20.67 10.03 -16.25
C ALA A 164 -20.11 11.45 -16.34
N THR A 165 -19.39 11.89 -15.31
CA THR A 165 -18.81 13.24 -15.23
C THR A 165 -17.32 13.28 -15.54
N LEU A 166 -16.68 12.11 -15.66
CA LEU A 166 -15.22 11.92 -15.77
C LEU A 166 -14.45 12.54 -14.59
N GLN A 167 -15.12 12.77 -13.46
CA GLN A 167 -14.50 13.26 -12.24
C GLN A 167 -13.91 12.10 -11.44
N PHE A 168 -12.76 12.33 -10.82
CA PHE A 168 -12.11 11.36 -9.96
C PHE A 168 -11.58 12.00 -8.69
N ILE A 169 -11.39 11.17 -7.68
CA ILE A 169 -10.67 11.50 -6.45
C ILE A 169 -9.46 10.56 -6.40
N PRO A 170 -8.23 11.08 -6.54
CA PRO A 170 -7.04 10.25 -6.46
C PRO A 170 -6.71 9.89 -5.01
N ARG A 171 -6.20 8.68 -4.83
CA ARG A 171 -5.71 8.15 -3.58
C ARG A 171 -4.26 8.55 -3.38
N VAL A 172 -4.05 9.60 -2.58
CA VAL A 172 -2.73 10.21 -2.38
C VAL A 172 -1.92 9.61 -1.23
N THR A 173 -2.50 8.68 -0.47
CA THR A 173 -1.82 8.03 0.66
C THR A 173 -0.90 6.90 0.24
N GLY A 174 -1.07 6.38 -0.99
CA GLY A 174 -0.41 5.16 -1.47
C GLY A 174 -0.85 3.89 -0.73
N ASN A 175 -1.85 3.95 0.15
CA ASN A 175 -2.29 2.82 0.97
C ASN A 175 -3.62 2.28 0.47
N VAL A 176 -3.65 1.01 0.08
CA VAL A 176 -4.84 0.36 -0.45
C VAL A 176 -5.30 -0.73 0.50
N GLY A 177 -6.58 -0.75 0.87
CA GLY A 177 -7.15 -1.74 1.77
C GLY A 177 -7.26 -3.11 1.09
N THR A 178 -6.81 -4.19 1.73
CA THR A 178 -7.03 -5.55 1.21
C THR A 178 -8.48 -6.02 1.33
N ASP A 179 -9.32 -5.29 2.08
CA ASP A 179 -10.77 -5.46 2.12
C ASP A 179 -11.45 -4.90 0.86
N GLU A 180 -10.77 -4.05 0.10
CA GLU A 180 -11.26 -3.55 -1.18
C GLU A 180 -11.22 -4.68 -2.23
N LEU A 181 -12.32 -4.86 -2.99
CA LEU A 181 -12.41 -5.91 -4.03
C LEU A 181 -11.39 -5.71 -5.16
N GLY A 182 -10.97 -4.46 -5.36
CA GLY A 182 -10.07 -4.01 -6.39
C GLY A 182 -9.73 -2.55 -6.17
N VAL A 183 -8.67 -2.09 -6.83
CA VAL A 183 -8.33 -0.68 -6.89
C VAL A 183 -8.45 -0.17 -8.31
N GLN A 184 -9.07 0.99 -8.48
CA GLN A 184 -9.13 1.64 -9.78
C GLN A 184 -7.85 2.42 -10.02
N ILE A 185 -7.27 2.24 -11.21
CA ILE A 185 -6.16 3.06 -11.71
C ILE A 185 -6.62 3.87 -12.91
N LEU A 186 -6.06 5.05 -13.06
CA LEU A 186 -6.25 5.93 -14.19
C LEU A 186 -4.89 6.33 -14.77
N TYR A 187 -4.79 6.27 -16.09
CA TYR A 187 -3.64 6.73 -16.86
C TYR A 187 -4.09 7.04 -18.29
N GLU A 188 -3.20 7.63 -19.05
CA GLU A 188 -3.49 8.13 -20.39
C GLU A 188 -2.41 7.66 -21.36
N THR A 189 -2.85 7.33 -22.57
CA THR A 189 -1.96 7.06 -23.70
C THR A 189 -2.11 8.17 -24.71
N TYR A 190 -0.99 8.65 -25.23
CA TYR A 190 -0.94 9.64 -26.30
C TYR A 190 -0.49 8.97 -27.59
N SER A 191 -1.11 9.34 -28.71
CA SER A 191 -0.63 8.88 -30.01
C SER A 191 -0.74 9.94 -31.10
N ASP A 192 0.27 10.05 -31.95
CA ASP A 192 0.21 10.94 -33.12
C ASP A 192 -0.75 10.43 -34.22
N ARG A 193 -1.12 9.16 -34.21
CA ARG A 193 -1.96 8.50 -35.23
C ARG A 193 -2.85 7.43 -34.62
N SER A 194 -3.86 7.00 -35.38
CA SER A 194 -4.60 5.79 -34.95
C SER A 194 -3.69 4.57 -35.08
N ALA A 195 -3.53 3.82 -33.99
CA ALA A 195 -2.67 2.65 -33.91
C ALA A 195 -3.33 1.55 -33.07
N ALA A 196 -3.24 0.30 -33.51
CA ALA A 196 -3.61 -0.85 -32.68
C ALA A 196 -2.39 -1.30 -31.88
N MET A 197 -2.55 -1.40 -30.57
CA MET A 197 -1.52 -1.64 -29.57
C MET A 197 -2.02 -2.61 -28.51
N ARG A 198 -1.13 -3.06 -27.63
CA ARG A 198 -1.48 -3.85 -26.46
C ARG A 198 -1.10 -3.08 -25.20
N LEU A 199 -2.00 -3.05 -24.23
CA LEU A 199 -1.72 -2.56 -22.88
C LEU A 199 -1.61 -3.76 -21.97
N ARG A 200 -0.49 -3.87 -21.27
CA ARG A 200 -0.24 -4.89 -20.27
C ARG A 200 -0.11 -4.27 -18.88
N HIS A 201 -0.86 -4.81 -17.94
CA HIS A 201 -0.90 -4.39 -16.55
C HIS A 201 -0.28 -5.48 -15.70
N GLU A 202 0.72 -5.13 -14.91
CA GLU A 202 1.38 -6.03 -13.96
C GLU A 202 1.27 -5.43 -12.56
N VAL A 203 1.01 -6.27 -11.56
CA VAL A 203 1.30 -5.92 -10.17
C VAL A 203 2.44 -6.78 -9.69
N VAL A 204 3.49 -6.11 -9.21
CA VAL A 204 4.73 -6.73 -8.77
C VAL A 204 4.85 -6.53 -7.27
N ARG A 205 5.04 -7.61 -6.53
CA ARG A 205 5.45 -7.57 -5.13
C ARG A 205 6.97 -7.49 -5.04
N LEU A 206 7.45 -6.60 -4.18
CA LEU A 206 8.88 -6.49 -3.86
C LEU A 206 9.20 -7.43 -2.70
N VAL A 207 9.85 -8.56 -2.97
CA VAL A 207 10.30 -9.51 -1.93
C VAL A 207 11.81 -9.38 -1.78
N ARG A 208 12.28 -9.13 -0.56
CA ARG A 208 13.73 -9.18 -0.26
C ARG A 208 14.13 -10.63 -0.04
N GLU A 209 14.84 -11.25 -0.98
CA GLU A 209 15.56 -12.48 -0.65
C GLU A 209 16.78 -12.14 0.18
N THR A 210 16.97 -12.89 1.26
CA THR A 210 18.26 -12.97 1.94
C THR A 210 18.82 -14.32 1.52
N ASP A 211 19.68 -14.33 0.50
CA ASP A 211 20.57 -15.46 0.26
C ASP A 211 21.19 -15.83 1.62
N GLY A 212 21.11 -17.09 2.01
CA GLY A 212 21.44 -17.60 3.35
C GLY A 212 22.91 -17.46 3.77
N SER A 213 23.64 -16.53 3.17
CA SER A 213 24.99 -16.09 3.52
C SER A 213 24.93 -15.07 4.66
N LEU A 214 25.63 -15.38 5.76
CA LEU A 214 25.85 -14.45 6.89
C LEU A 214 26.93 -13.40 6.58
N LEU A 215 27.38 -13.29 5.34
CA LEU A 215 28.35 -12.26 4.94
C LEU A 215 27.60 -10.99 4.57
N PRO A 216 27.97 -9.82 5.13
CA PRO A 216 27.45 -8.55 4.66
C PRO A 216 27.74 -8.43 3.15
N ALA A 217 26.71 -8.07 2.39
CA ALA A 217 26.87 -7.81 0.96
C ALA A 217 27.93 -6.70 0.78
N PRO A 218 28.80 -6.79 -0.26
CA PRO A 218 29.78 -5.75 -0.54
C PRO A 218 29.10 -4.38 -0.63
N GLU A 219 29.68 -3.34 -0.03
CA GLU A 219 29.16 -1.98 -0.19
C GLU A 219 29.04 -1.64 -1.68
N GLY A 220 27.81 -1.40 -2.13
CA GLY A 220 27.48 -1.07 -3.53
C GLY A 220 26.75 -2.15 -4.33
N SER A 221 26.48 -3.34 -3.78
CA SER A 221 25.54 -4.29 -4.42
C SER A 221 24.09 -3.92 -4.07
N GLU A 222 23.24 -3.71 -5.08
CA GLU A 222 21.79 -3.65 -4.88
C GLU A 222 21.31 -4.98 -4.27
N PRO A 223 20.40 -4.95 -3.27
CA PRO A 223 19.78 -6.18 -2.81
C PRO A 223 19.08 -6.84 -4.00
N ASP A 224 19.26 -8.16 -4.15
CA ASP A 224 18.54 -8.97 -5.13
C ASP A 224 17.06 -8.97 -4.72
N VAL A 225 16.30 -7.99 -5.21
CA VAL A 225 14.87 -7.88 -4.94
C VAL A 225 14.17 -8.79 -5.93
N ASP A 226 13.77 -9.97 -5.47
CA ASP A 226 12.95 -10.86 -6.28
C ASP A 226 11.61 -10.17 -6.57
N ARG A 227 11.28 -10.10 -7.86
CA ARG A 227 10.08 -9.44 -8.37
C ARG A 227 9.05 -10.50 -8.65
N HIS A 228 8.12 -10.67 -7.72
CA HIS A 228 7.04 -11.63 -7.91
C HIS A 228 5.84 -10.94 -8.54
N VAL A 229 5.52 -11.29 -9.79
CA VAL A 229 4.30 -10.83 -10.46
C VAL A 229 3.11 -11.54 -9.82
N VAL A 230 2.29 -10.78 -9.07
CA VAL A 230 1.10 -11.32 -8.38
C VAL A 230 -0.16 -11.20 -9.21
N HIS A 231 -0.16 -10.32 -10.20
CA HIS A 231 -1.28 -10.12 -11.11
C HIS A 231 -0.75 -9.65 -12.47
N GLU A 232 -1.30 -10.19 -13.55
CA GLU A 232 -1.00 -9.80 -14.92
C GLU A 232 -2.28 -9.85 -15.76
N GLU A 233 -2.55 -8.77 -16.49
CA GLU A 233 -3.65 -8.67 -17.45
C GLU A 233 -3.14 -7.99 -18.73
N SER A 234 -3.71 -8.35 -19.87
CA SER A 234 -3.40 -7.70 -21.15
C SER A 234 -4.66 -7.46 -21.96
N GLN A 235 -4.75 -6.28 -22.56
CA GLN A 235 -5.86 -5.89 -23.43
C GLN A 235 -5.34 -5.32 -24.74
N GLU A 236 -5.95 -5.72 -25.86
CA GLU A 236 -5.75 -5.06 -27.14
C GLU A 236 -6.56 -3.77 -27.17
N VAL A 237 -5.93 -2.68 -27.60
CA VAL A 237 -6.56 -1.37 -27.71
C VAL A 237 -6.26 -0.74 -29.06
N ARG A 238 -7.23 0.01 -29.58
CA ARG A 238 -7.03 0.88 -30.71
C ARG A 238 -6.97 2.31 -30.21
N LEU A 239 -5.77 2.87 -30.20
CA LEU A 239 -5.56 4.27 -29.86
C LEU A 239 -6.10 5.16 -31.00
N GLU A 240 -6.82 6.20 -30.62
CA GLU A 240 -7.12 7.34 -31.48
C GLU A 240 -5.92 8.31 -31.47
N SER A 241 -5.82 9.13 -32.53
CA SER A 241 -4.84 10.22 -32.55
C SER A 241 -5.21 11.24 -31.46
N GLY A 242 -4.22 11.69 -30.70
CA GLY A 242 -4.37 12.53 -29.52
C GLY A 242 -4.36 11.73 -28.22
N ARG A 243 -5.21 12.16 -27.28
CA ARG A 243 -5.28 11.66 -25.90
C ARG A 243 -6.33 10.57 -25.77
N ASN A 244 -5.96 9.45 -25.15
CA ASN A 244 -6.88 8.35 -24.84
C ASN A 244 -6.78 8.05 -23.34
N GLN A 245 -7.90 8.10 -22.63
CA GLN A 245 -7.96 7.85 -21.19
C GLN A 245 -8.34 6.40 -20.91
N HIS A 246 -7.68 5.79 -19.91
CA HIS A 246 -7.93 4.42 -19.48
C HIS A 246 -8.23 4.41 -17.97
N VAL A 247 -9.29 3.70 -17.59
CA VAL A 247 -9.61 3.42 -16.19
C VAL A 247 -9.79 1.92 -16.03
N ILE A 248 -8.92 1.30 -15.25
CA ILE A 248 -8.82 -0.16 -15.09
C ILE A 248 -8.97 -0.52 -13.62
N ASN A 249 -9.68 -1.61 -13.33
CA ASN A 249 -9.82 -2.12 -11.97
C ASN A 249 -8.85 -3.30 -11.77
N ILE A 250 -7.87 -3.11 -10.91
CA ILE A 250 -6.91 -4.14 -10.53
C ILE A 250 -7.46 -4.93 -9.34
N PRO A 251 -7.73 -6.24 -9.46
CA PRO A 251 -8.27 -7.04 -8.36
C PRO A 251 -7.24 -7.23 -7.25
N LEU A 252 -7.63 -6.99 -5.99
CA LEU A 252 -6.72 -7.10 -4.83
C LEU A 252 -6.91 -8.38 -4.02
N ARG A 253 -7.91 -9.21 -4.35
CA ARG A 253 -8.38 -10.34 -3.53
C ARG A 253 -7.29 -11.33 -3.13
N ASP A 254 -6.29 -11.51 -3.98
CA ASP A 254 -5.20 -12.45 -3.77
C ASP A 254 -3.86 -11.75 -3.46
N MET A 255 -3.87 -10.42 -3.25
CA MET A 255 -2.67 -9.66 -2.93
C MET A 255 -2.32 -9.79 -1.45
N GLU A 256 -1.04 -10.06 -1.19
CA GLU A 256 -0.51 -10.06 0.17
C GLU A 256 -0.36 -8.62 0.69
N ALA A 257 -0.36 -8.43 2.01
CA ALA A 257 -0.05 -7.12 2.56
C ALA A 257 1.43 -6.77 2.30
N GLY A 258 1.71 -5.46 2.18
CA GLY A 258 3.05 -4.94 1.97
C GLY A 258 3.22 -4.12 0.68
N PRO A 259 4.46 -3.78 0.34
CA PRO A 259 4.77 -2.91 -0.79
C PRO A 259 4.60 -3.65 -2.13
N HIS A 260 3.94 -2.97 -3.06
CA HIS A 260 3.66 -3.43 -4.41
C HIS A 260 3.89 -2.29 -5.40
N ILE A 261 4.15 -2.66 -6.65
CA ILE A 261 4.27 -1.74 -7.77
C ILE A 261 3.24 -2.14 -8.82
N ILE A 262 2.41 -1.18 -9.25
CA ILE A 262 1.60 -1.30 -10.45
C ILE A 262 2.46 -0.85 -11.62
N ARG A 263 2.52 -1.65 -12.67
CA ARG A 263 3.23 -1.32 -13.90
C ARG A 263 2.29 -1.43 -15.09
N VAL A 264 2.23 -0.37 -15.87
CA VAL A 264 1.50 -0.32 -17.15
C VAL A 264 2.52 -0.28 -18.27
N ILE A 265 2.41 -1.19 -19.21
CA ILE A 265 3.33 -1.33 -20.35
C ILE A 265 2.51 -1.16 -21.63
N LEU A 266 2.91 -0.23 -22.47
CA LEU A 266 2.35 -0.05 -23.80
C LEU A 266 3.24 -0.80 -24.79
N GLU A 267 2.66 -1.75 -25.52
CA GLU A 267 3.36 -2.64 -26.45
C GLU A 267 2.81 -2.49 -27.86
N ASP A 268 3.66 -2.67 -28.86
CA ASP A 268 3.22 -2.79 -30.25
C ASP A 268 2.57 -4.15 -30.54
N GLN A 269 2.18 -4.38 -31.80
CA GLN A 269 1.53 -5.63 -32.23
C GLN A 269 2.43 -6.86 -32.16
N ASP A 270 3.75 -6.66 -32.17
CA ASP A 270 4.75 -7.71 -32.06
C ASP A 270 5.10 -8.00 -30.58
N GLY A 271 4.48 -7.27 -29.64
CA GLY A 271 4.68 -7.41 -28.20
C GLY A 271 5.93 -6.69 -27.70
N VAL A 272 6.53 -5.79 -28.48
CA VAL A 272 7.69 -5.01 -28.07
C VAL A 272 7.23 -3.83 -27.21
N PRO A 273 7.79 -3.63 -26.00
CA PRO A 273 7.48 -2.47 -25.17
C PRO A 273 7.89 -1.16 -25.85
N VAL A 274 6.93 -0.25 -25.99
CA VAL A 274 7.10 1.10 -26.53
C VAL A 274 7.31 2.12 -25.41
N ASP A 275 6.52 2.04 -24.34
CA ASP A 275 6.65 2.87 -23.14
C ASP A 275 6.11 2.12 -21.91
N PHE A 276 6.46 2.57 -20.70
CA PHE A 276 5.90 2.04 -19.46
C PHE A 276 5.85 3.08 -18.34
N ALA A 277 4.87 2.94 -17.45
CA ALA A 277 4.74 3.73 -16.23
C ALA A 277 4.61 2.81 -15.02
N THR A 278 5.04 3.31 -13.85
CA THR A 278 4.99 2.57 -12.58
C THR A 278 4.37 3.40 -11.48
N LYS A 279 3.69 2.75 -10.54
CA LYS A 279 3.13 3.39 -9.35
C LYS A 279 3.26 2.50 -8.14
N ASP A 280 3.90 3.04 -7.11
CA ASP A 280 4.07 2.34 -5.85
C ASP A 280 2.81 2.46 -4.99
N PHE A 281 2.46 1.36 -4.34
CA PHE A 281 1.43 1.35 -3.31
C PHE A 281 1.75 0.32 -2.24
N THR A 282 1.17 0.50 -1.07
CA THR A 282 1.21 -0.47 0.03
C THR A 282 -0.17 -1.06 0.20
N ALA A 283 -0.31 -2.35 -0.07
CA ALA A 283 -1.48 -3.11 0.32
C ALA A 283 -1.48 -3.21 1.86
N ARG A 284 -2.45 -2.57 2.50
CA ARG A 284 -2.67 -2.62 3.94
C ARG A 284 -3.89 -3.46 4.22
N TRP A 285 -3.78 -4.33 5.21
CA TRP A 285 -4.98 -4.91 5.78
C TRP A 285 -5.76 -3.80 6.49
N MET A 286 -6.97 -3.51 6.01
CA MET A 286 -7.88 -2.56 6.63
C MET A 286 -9.17 -3.28 6.98
N GLY A 287 -9.66 -3.11 8.22
CA GLY A 287 -11.04 -3.45 8.59
C GLY A 287 -11.37 -4.95 8.78
N LEU A 288 -11.56 -5.36 10.04
CA LEU A 288 -12.23 -6.63 10.37
C LEU A 288 -13.71 -6.70 9.94
N GLN A 289 -14.37 -5.55 9.78
CA GLN A 289 -15.84 -5.46 9.81
C GLN A 289 -16.52 -6.17 8.62
N GLN A 290 -15.84 -6.32 7.48
CA GLN A 290 -16.37 -7.08 6.34
C GLN A 290 -15.99 -8.57 6.36
N HIS A 291 -15.02 -8.96 7.21
CA HIS A 291 -14.51 -10.34 7.27
C HIS A 291 -15.04 -11.15 8.46
N ILE A 292 -15.49 -10.51 9.54
CA ILE A 292 -16.34 -11.18 10.54
C ILE A 292 -17.78 -11.22 10.04
N SER A 293 -18.02 -11.93 8.94
CA SER A 293 -19.40 -12.28 8.54
C SER A 293 -20.04 -13.28 9.51
N ASN A 294 -19.21 -13.96 10.32
CA ASN A 294 -19.62 -14.92 11.33
C ASN A 294 -18.90 -14.64 12.66
N VAL A 295 -19.62 -14.01 13.60
CA VAL A 295 -19.10 -13.67 14.92
C VAL A 295 -18.71 -14.91 15.73
N GLU A 296 -19.38 -16.05 15.54
CA GLU A 296 -19.06 -17.28 16.26
C GLU A 296 -17.69 -17.85 15.86
N GLU A 297 -17.40 -17.84 14.56
CA GLU A 297 -16.10 -18.27 14.05
C GLU A 297 -14.99 -17.34 14.54
N ALA A 298 -15.22 -16.03 14.51
CA ALA A 298 -14.26 -15.07 15.03
C ALA A 298 -14.00 -15.27 16.53
N ILE A 299 -15.03 -15.60 17.32
CA ILE A 299 -14.88 -15.94 18.75
C ILE A 299 -14.09 -17.23 18.94
N GLU A 300 -14.31 -18.25 18.10
CA GLU A 300 -13.54 -19.50 18.14
C GLU A 300 -12.06 -19.24 17.87
N GLN A 301 -11.77 -18.44 16.85
CA GLN A 301 -10.43 -18.07 16.44
C GLN A 301 -9.67 -17.32 17.55
N LEU A 302 -10.32 -16.75 18.57
CA LEU A 302 -9.63 -16.14 19.71
C LEU A 302 -8.79 -17.12 20.55
N GLU A 303 -8.89 -18.42 20.31
CA GLU A 303 -8.19 -19.48 21.06
C GLU A 303 -6.68 -19.23 21.22
N TYR A 304 -6.02 -18.58 20.25
CA TYR A 304 -4.56 -18.37 20.27
C TYR A 304 -4.11 -17.08 20.96
N THR A 305 -5.04 -16.21 21.34
CA THR A 305 -4.73 -14.90 21.96
C THR A 305 -5.50 -14.63 23.25
N ALA A 306 -6.72 -15.16 23.38
CA ALA A 306 -7.59 -14.96 24.52
C ALA A 306 -7.45 -16.09 25.57
N LYS A 307 -7.70 -15.76 26.83
CA LYS A 307 -7.81 -16.79 27.87
C LYS A 307 -9.17 -17.48 27.76
N LYS A 308 -9.25 -18.76 28.14
CA LYS A 308 -10.51 -19.54 28.13
C LYS A 308 -11.68 -18.82 28.83
N LYS A 309 -11.41 -18.11 29.94
CA LYS A 309 -12.42 -17.32 30.65
C LYS A 309 -12.98 -16.14 29.84
N ASP A 310 -12.15 -15.51 29.00
CA ASP A 310 -12.54 -14.35 28.20
C ASP A 310 -13.41 -14.83 27.03
N ILE A 311 -13.03 -15.94 26.39
CA ILE A 311 -13.84 -16.60 25.36
C ILE A 311 -15.19 -17.04 25.93
N ALA A 312 -15.20 -17.67 27.12
CA ALA A 312 -16.42 -18.07 27.80
C ALA A 312 -17.34 -16.87 28.08
N PHE A 313 -16.79 -15.78 28.62
CA PHE A 313 -17.55 -14.55 28.88
C PHE A 313 -18.19 -13.98 27.60
N ILE A 314 -17.48 -14.02 26.46
CA ILE A 314 -18.04 -13.57 25.19
C ILE A 314 -19.18 -14.50 24.75
N ARG A 315 -18.97 -15.84 24.81
CA ARG A 315 -19.96 -16.86 24.42
C ARG A 315 -21.22 -16.88 25.29
N GLU A 316 -21.13 -16.51 26.55
CA GLU A 316 -22.27 -16.36 27.47
C GLU A 316 -23.22 -15.20 27.11
N GLY A 317 -22.92 -14.43 26.05
CA GLY A 317 -23.83 -13.42 25.54
C GLY A 317 -25.15 -14.03 25.04
N ALA A 318 -26.27 -13.50 25.54
CA ALA A 318 -27.60 -14.08 25.33
C ALA A 318 -28.07 -14.01 23.87
N THR A 319 -27.62 -12.99 23.14
CA THR A 319 -27.91 -12.77 21.73
C THR A 319 -26.62 -12.62 20.94
N GLU A 320 -26.67 -12.82 19.63
CA GLU A 320 -25.53 -12.59 18.74
C GLU A 320 -25.00 -11.15 18.85
N ALA A 321 -25.90 -10.16 18.94
CA ALA A 321 -25.53 -8.77 19.18
C ALA A 321 -24.83 -8.57 20.55
N ASP A 322 -25.23 -9.29 21.59
CA ASP A 322 -24.56 -9.25 22.90
C ASP A 322 -23.15 -9.87 22.81
N ARG A 323 -23.00 -11.00 22.12
CA ARG A 323 -21.70 -11.65 21.89
C ARG A 323 -20.78 -10.76 21.07
N TYR A 324 -21.29 -10.15 20.00
CA TYR A 324 -20.54 -9.19 19.19
C TYR A 324 -20.08 -7.98 19.99
N ARG A 325 -20.95 -7.40 20.82
CA ARG A 325 -20.58 -6.29 21.71
C ARG A 325 -19.50 -6.69 22.72
N ARG A 326 -19.59 -7.88 23.32
CA ARG A 326 -18.56 -8.41 24.24
C ARG A 326 -17.25 -8.71 23.52
N PHE A 327 -17.32 -9.16 22.28
CA PHE A 327 -16.19 -9.39 21.39
C PHE A 327 -15.45 -8.09 21.07
N LEU A 328 -16.16 -7.03 20.65
CA LEU A 328 -15.56 -5.71 20.44
C LEU A 328 -14.94 -5.19 21.74
N ALA A 329 -15.65 -5.26 22.86
CA ALA A 329 -15.14 -4.85 24.16
C ALA A 329 -13.90 -5.65 24.64
N PHE A 330 -13.68 -6.87 24.13
CA PHE A 330 -12.46 -7.63 24.38
C PHE A 330 -11.26 -7.00 23.64
N TRP A 331 -11.47 -6.57 22.40
CA TRP A 331 -10.46 -5.94 21.56
C TRP A 331 -10.21 -4.49 21.93
N ASP A 332 -11.25 -3.70 22.25
CA ASP A 332 -11.12 -2.29 22.67
C ASP A 332 -10.16 -2.13 23.87
N LYS A 333 -10.16 -3.10 24.80
CA LYS A 333 -9.25 -3.11 25.95
C LYS A 333 -7.78 -3.35 25.58
N ARG A 334 -7.52 -3.80 24.35
CA ARG A 334 -6.22 -4.16 23.78
C ARG A 334 -5.85 -3.24 22.63
N ASP A 335 -6.65 -2.21 22.40
CA ASP A 335 -6.41 -1.20 21.39
C ASP A 335 -5.21 -0.32 21.79
N PRO A 336 -4.12 -0.29 21.00
CA PRO A 336 -3.01 0.60 21.25
C PRO A 336 -3.31 2.06 20.88
N THR A 337 -4.35 2.32 20.06
CA THR A 337 -4.69 3.65 19.53
C THR A 337 -6.19 3.99 19.75
N PRO A 338 -6.69 4.03 21.00
CA PRO A 338 -8.12 4.17 21.34
C PRO A 338 -8.80 5.50 20.95
N GLY A 339 -8.13 6.36 20.18
CA GLY A 339 -8.67 7.57 19.56
C GLY A 339 -8.98 7.41 18.07
N THR A 340 -8.61 6.29 17.47
CA THR A 340 -8.89 5.96 16.06
C THR A 340 -10.12 5.06 15.94
N ALA A 341 -10.73 5.00 14.76
CA ALA A 341 -11.82 4.06 14.50
C ALA A 341 -11.33 2.60 14.33
N ARG A 342 -10.01 2.37 14.39
CA ARG A 342 -9.35 1.10 14.09
C ARG A 342 -8.78 0.50 15.37
N ASN A 343 -8.62 -0.82 15.35
CA ASN A 343 -7.89 -1.54 16.39
C ASN A 343 -6.84 -2.39 15.69
N GLU A 344 -5.61 -1.89 15.58
CA GLU A 344 -4.56 -2.49 14.75
C GLU A 344 -4.16 -3.87 15.26
N VAL A 345 -4.23 -4.10 16.58
CA VAL A 345 -3.92 -5.39 17.19
C VAL A 345 -4.96 -6.44 16.80
N MET A 346 -6.23 -6.05 16.81
CA MET A 346 -7.32 -6.91 16.34
C MET A 346 -7.18 -7.19 14.84
N GLU A 347 -6.95 -6.14 14.03
CA GLU A 347 -6.78 -6.24 12.58
C GLU A 347 -5.65 -7.20 12.19
N GLU A 348 -4.48 -7.03 12.78
CA GLU A 348 -3.31 -7.89 12.59
C GLU A 348 -3.58 -9.34 13.01
N TYR A 349 -4.37 -9.56 14.06
CA TYR A 349 -4.72 -10.91 14.49
C TYR A 349 -5.53 -11.66 13.43
N TYR A 350 -6.62 -11.05 12.94
CA TYR A 350 -7.47 -11.70 11.94
C TYR A 350 -6.87 -11.67 10.53
N TYR A 351 -5.93 -10.75 10.25
CA TYR A 351 -5.03 -10.86 9.09
C TYR A 351 -4.36 -12.23 9.09
N ARG A 352 -3.68 -12.59 10.19
CA ARG A 352 -2.92 -13.84 10.26
C ARG A 352 -3.83 -15.07 10.19
N VAL A 353 -5.03 -15.00 10.77
CA VAL A 353 -6.02 -16.07 10.69
C VAL A 353 -6.47 -16.29 9.25
N SER A 354 -6.84 -15.22 8.55
CA SER A 354 -7.27 -15.30 7.16
C SER A 354 -6.12 -15.72 6.24
N PHE A 355 -4.92 -15.22 6.47
CA PHE A 355 -3.71 -15.64 5.76
C PHE A 355 -3.42 -17.12 5.98
N ALA A 356 -3.53 -17.62 7.21
CA ALA A 356 -3.41 -19.04 7.52
C ALA A 356 -4.45 -19.88 6.76
N ASN A 357 -5.71 -19.43 6.75
CA ASN A 357 -6.78 -20.09 5.99
C ASN A 357 -6.49 -20.13 4.48
N ARG A 358 -6.07 -19.01 3.88
CA ARG A 358 -5.75 -19.01 2.45
C ARG A 358 -4.60 -19.96 2.11
N ARG A 359 -3.57 -20.01 2.96
CA ARG A 359 -2.31 -20.67 2.63
C ARG A 359 -2.22 -22.14 3.05
N TYR A 360 -2.88 -22.49 4.15
CA TYR A 360 -2.70 -23.77 4.84
C TYR A 360 -3.99 -24.56 5.03
N THR A 361 -5.14 -24.11 4.50
CA THR A 361 -6.35 -24.94 4.54
C THR A 361 -6.12 -26.23 3.76
N SER A 362 -6.47 -27.36 4.39
CA SER A 362 -6.50 -28.67 3.77
C SER A 362 -7.80 -29.40 4.16
N LEU A 363 -7.71 -30.50 4.90
CA LEU A 363 -8.87 -31.20 5.48
C LEU A 363 -9.51 -30.41 6.64
N ILE A 364 -8.78 -29.44 7.19
CA ILE A 364 -9.23 -28.52 8.24
C ILE A 364 -8.93 -27.07 7.83
N GLU A 365 -9.60 -26.11 8.47
CA GLU A 365 -9.34 -24.69 8.25
C GLU A 365 -7.87 -24.36 8.55
N GLY A 366 -7.25 -23.57 7.68
CA GLY A 366 -5.81 -23.33 7.73
C GLY A 366 -5.33 -22.75 9.05
N TRP A 367 -6.13 -21.92 9.73
CA TRP A 367 -5.80 -21.41 11.07
C TRP A 367 -5.65 -22.51 12.13
N LYS A 368 -6.33 -23.66 11.97
CA LYS A 368 -6.26 -24.81 12.87
C LYS A 368 -5.07 -25.74 12.60
N THR A 369 -4.40 -25.60 11.46
CA THR A 369 -3.18 -26.37 11.16
C THR A 369 -2.02 -25.94 12.02
N ASP A 370 -1.00 -26.79 12.18
CA ASP A 370 0.19 -26.45 12.96
C ASP A 370 0.93 -25.22 12.41
N ARG A 371 1.04 -25.11 11.07
CA ARG A 371 1.59 -23.92 10.41
C ARG A 371 0.73 -22.69 10.63
N GLY A 372 -0.59 -22.83 10.52
CA GLY A 372 -1.53 -21.75 10.80
C GLY A 372 -1.49 -21.28 12.24
N PHE A 373 -1.40 -22.20 13.20
CA PHE A 373 -1.25 -21.89 14.62
C PHE A 373 -0.01 -21.05 14.89
N VAL A 374 1.15 -21.48 14.39
CA VAL A 374 2.41 -20.74 14.57
C VAL A 374 2.34 -19.37 13.90
N LEU A 375 1.78 -19.30 12.68
CA LEU A 375 1.58 -18.06 11.94
C LEU A 375 0.65 -17.07 12.68
N VAL A 376 -0.49 -17.53 13.21
CA VAL A 376 -1.40 -16.65 13.96
C VAL A 376 -0.75 -16.16 15.24
N ARG A 377 -0.06 -17.05 15.95
CA ARG A 377 0.54 -16.75 17.25
C ARG A 377 1.76 -15.83 17.15
N TYR A 378 2.62 -16.03 16.16
CA TYR A 378 3.92 -15.36 16.06
C TYR A 378 4.05 -14.42 14.85
N GLY A 379 3.08 -14.43 13.94
CA GLY A 379 3.15 -13.71 12.65
C GLY A 379 3.93 -14.49 11.61
N GLU A 380 4.25 -13.84 10.49
CA GLU A 380 5.09 -14.43 9.44
C GLU A 380 6.53 -14.68 9.94
N PRO A 381 7.17 -15.80 9.61
CA PRO A 381 8.57 -16.01 9.98
C PRO A 381 9.49 -15.01 9.28
N ASP A 382 10.61 -14.66 9.92
CA ASP A 382 11.64 -13.80 9.31
C ASP A 382 12.33 -14.55 8.15
N PHE A 383 12.48 -15.88 8.28
CA PHE A 383 13.01 -16.74 7.22
C PHE A 383 12.29 -18.08 7.16
N VAL A 384 12.07 -18.60 5.96
CA VAL A 384 11.58 -19.96 5.72
C VAL A 384 12.64 -20.75 4.96
N ARG A 385 13.18 -21.80 5.58
CA ARG A 385 14.07 -22.75 4.90
C ARG A 385 13.28 -23.99 4.52
N LYS A 386 13.07 -24.19 3.21
CA LYS A 386 12.43 -25.39 2.70
C LYS A 386 13.47 -26.44 2.35
N LYS A 387 13.24 -27.69 2.75
CA LYS A 387 14.05 -28.82 2.37
C LYS A 387 13.21 -29.81 1.58
N PRO A 388 13.50 -29.98 0.27
CA PRO A 388 12.73 -30.89 -0.58
C PRO A 388 12.95 -32.34 -0.16
N HIS A 389 12.07 -33.22 -0.63
CA HIS A 389 12.19 -34.66 -0.38
C HIS A 389 13.59 -35.14 -0.75
N THR A 390 14.21 -35.91 0.14
CA THR A 390 15.46 -36.60 -0.15
C THR A 390 15.30 -38.05 0.31
N PHE A 391 16.13 -38.97 -0.19
CA PHE A 391 16.05 -40.40 0.19
C PHE A 391 16.15 -40.65 1.70
N ASN A 392 16.74 -39.71 2.46
CA ASN A 392 17.04 -39.86 3.89
C ASN A 392 16.06 -39.16 4.85
N TYR A 393 15.15 -38.31 4.38
CA TYR A 393 14.21 -37.58 5.24
C TYR A 393 12.98 -37.05 4.47
N GLU A 394 11.85 -36.96 5.18
CA GLU A 394 10.61 -36.36 4.72
C GLU A 394 10.79 -34.85 4.43
N PRO A 395 10.06 -34.26 3.47
CA PRO A 395 10.08 -32.82 3.25
C PRO A 395 9.78 -32.05 4.54
N TYR A 396 10.56 -31.02 4.81
CA TYR A 396 10.34 -30.18 5.98
C TYR A 396 10.62 -28.71 5.71
N GLU A 397 9.95 -27.85 6.48
CA GLU A 397 10.15 -26.41 6.50
C GLU A 397 10.66 -25.99 7.88
N VAL A 398 11.68 -25.14 7.91
CA VAL A 398 12.15 -24.50 9.14
C VAL A 398 11.79 -23.03 9.07
N TRP A 399 10.89 -22.61 9.95
CA TRP A 399 10.49 -21.22 10.11
C TRP A 399 11.31 -20.60 11.23
N ILE A 400 12.01 -19.52 10.92
CA ILE A 400 12.94 -18.85 11.82
C ILE A 400 12.33 -17.50 12.19
N TYR A 401 12.23 -17.23 13.49
CA TYR A 401 11.78 -15.98 14.06
C TYR A 401 12.91 -15.38 14.90
N GLU A 402 13.78 -14.59 14.28
CA GLU A 402 14.90 -13.91 14.94
C GLU A 402 14.41 -12.92 15.99
N ARG A 403 13.32 -12.19 15.68
CA ARG A 403 12.71 -11.19 16.57
C ARG A 403 12.32 -11.72 17.96
N ILE A 404 12.06 -13.02 18.07
CA ILE A 404 11.73 -13.70 19.33
C ILE A 404 12.71 -14.84 19.67
N GLY A 405 13.78 -15.01 18.88
CA GLY A 405 14.79 -16.06 19.05
C GLY A 405 14.22 -17.48 19.01
N ARG A 406 13.27 -17.77 18.10
CA ARG A 406 12.61 -19.09 17.99
C ARG A 406 12.74 -19.71 16.60
N GLN A 407 12.67 -21.04 16.54
CA GLN A 407 12.56 -21.80 15.30
C GLN A 407 11.47 -22.86 15.44
N PHE A 408 10.70 -23.07 14.37
CA PHE A 408 9.68 -24.09 14.27
C PHE A 408 9.97 -24.96 13.06
N ILE A 409 9.98 -26.27 13.24
CA ILE A 409 10.25 -27.23 12.17
C ILE A 409 8.93 -27.92 11.86
N PHE A 410 8.48 -27.87 10.62
CA PHE A 410 7.29 -28.56 10.18
C PHE A 410 7.65 -29.66 9.20
N VAL A 411 7.11 -30.86 9.36
CA VAL A 411 7.44 -32.04 8.56
C VAL A 411 6.18 -32.54 7.87
N ASP A 412 6.23 -32.70 6.55
CA ASP A 412 5.15 -33.36 5.80
C ASP A 412 5.34 -34.88 5.87
N LYS A 413 4.72 -35.51 6.86
CA LYS A 413 4.77 -36.96 7.04
C LYS A 413 3.94 -37.72 6.02
N THR A 414 3.01 -37.04 5.35
CA THR A 414 1.99 -37.67 4.50
C THR A 414 2.31 -37.58 3.02
N GLY A 415 3.11 -36.58 2.64
CA GLY A 415 3.43 -36.25 1.24
C GLY A 415 2.31 -35.49 0.53
N PHE A 416 1.24 -35.11 1.23
CA PHE A 416 0.09 -34.38 0.69
C PHE A 416 0.12 -32.88 1.02
N GLY A 417 1.21 -32.38 1.60
CA GLY A 417 1.35 -30.98 1.98
C GLY A 417 0.78 -30.62 3.35
N ASP A 418 0.41 -31.61 4.16
CA ASP A 418 -0.05 -31.47 5.55
C ASP A 418 1.16 -31.50 6.51
N TYR A 419 1.86 -30.37 6.60
CA TYR A 419 3.04 -30.25 7.45
C TYR A 419 2.66 -30.15 8.93
N GLU A 420 3.18 -31.06 9.75
CA GLU A 420 2.99 -31.10 11.21
C GLU A 420 4.19 -30.50 11.94
N LEU A 421 3.94 -29.78 13.04
CA LEU A 421 4.99 -29.21 13.88
C LEU A 421 5.76 -30.31 14.60
N LEU A 422 7.04 -30.41 14.28
CA LEU A 422 7.99 -31.30 14.96
C LEU A 422 8.39 -30.69 16.30
N VAL A 423 7.74 -31.13 17.36
CA VAL A 423 8.12 -30.80 18.74
C VAL A 423 9.24 -31.77 19.17
N PRO A 424 10.47 -31.31 19.48
CA PRO A 424 11.52 -32.21 19.94
C PRO A 424 11.12 -32.85 21.28
N ILE A 425 11.28 -34.18 21.38
CA ILE A 425 10.96 -34.98 22.58
C ILE A 425 11.75 -34.52 23.83
N TRP A 426 12.83 -33.76 23.65
CA TRP A 426 13.80 -33.39 24.69
C TRP A 426 13.75 -31.92 25.13
N ASP A 427 12.84 -31.09 24.59
CA ASP A 427 12.83 -29.65 24.90
C ASP A 427 11.88 -29.29 26.05
N GLU A 428 12.44 -29.17 27.26
CA GLU A 428 11.75 -28.68 28.46
C GLU A 428 11.38 -27.18 28.39
N ARG A 429 11.80 -26.42 27.36
CA ARG A 429 11.52 -24.96 27.20
C ARG A 429 10.15 -24.62 26.60
N THR A 430 9.31 -25.63 26.36
CA THR A 430 7.85 -25.43 26.32
C THR A 430 7.22 -25.27 27.72
N ARG A 431 8.01 -25.40 28.81
CA ARG A 431 7.71 -24.66 30.05
C ARG A 431 8.24 -23.25 29.91
N LEU A 432 7.30 -22.29 29.95
CA LEU A 432 7.56 -20.87 30.11
C LEU A 432 8.59 -20.64 31.24
N TYR A 433 9.67 -19.94 30.92
CA TYR A 433 10.33 -19.01 31.83
C TYR A 433 10.42 -17.65 31.15
#